data_AF-A0A978TC38-F1
#
_entry.id   AF-A0A978TC38-F1
#
_cell.length_a   1.000
_cell.length_b   1.000
_cell.length_c   1.000
_cell.angle_alpha   90.00
_cell.angle_beta   90.00
_cell.angle_gamma   90.00
#
_symmetry.space_group_name_H-M   'P 1'
#
loop_
_entity.id
_entity.type
_entity.pdbx_description
1 polymer ?
#
loop_
_entity_poly.entity_id
_entity_poly.type
_entity_poly.pdbx_seq_one_letter_code
_entity_poly.pdbx_strand_id
1 'polypeptide(L)'
;MLDRSRTHQYLKAFDCDRLFREELGWDKVDSVEIPVVADNRSCALTAIPQKHGFIGYHCQPDDGQGIPERQVGNKIDRQVTDLRGTGISVCR
;
A
#
# COMPACT_ATOMS: atom_id res chain seq x y z
N MET A 1 -4.75 -22.23 -4.03
CA MET A 1 -5.77 -21.90 -5.04
C MET A 1 -6.57 -20.74 -4.49
N LEU A 2 -6.70 -19.64 -5.23
CA LEU A 2 -7.33 -18.40 -4.76
C LEU A 2 -8.86 -18.58 -4.61
N ASP A 3 -9.42 -18.28 -3.44
CA ASP A 3 -10.86 -18.31 -3.19
C ASP A 3 -11.49 -17.01 -3.70
N ARG A 4 -12.26 -17.14 -4.78
CA ARG A 4 -12.84 -15.98 -5.48
C ARG A 4 -13.89 -15.26 -4.63
N SER A 5 -14.61 -15.97 -3.76
CA SER A 5 -15.62 -15.38 -2.89
C SER A 5 -14.98 -14.55 -1.79
N ARG A 6 -13.96 -15.09 -1.11
CA ARG A 6 -13.19 -14.37 -0.08
C ARG A 6 -12.41 -13.20 -0.67
N THR A 7 -11.77 -13.42 -1.81
CA THR A 7 -11.09 -12.35 -2.56
C THR A 7 -12.05 -11.18 -2.85
N HIS A 8 -13.27 -11.48 -3.30
CA HIS A 8 -14.25 -10.43 -3.58
C HIS A 8 -14.73 -9.71 -2.31
N GLN A 9 -14.85 -10.42 -1.17
CA GLN A 9 -15.15 -9.81 0.12
C GLN A 9 -14.04 -8.86 0.57
N TYR A 10 -12.78 -9.30 0.49
CA TYR A 10 -11.63 -8.48 0.86
C TYR A 10 -11.48 -7.26 -0.05
N LEU A 11 -11.67 -7.41 -1.36
CA LEU A 11 -11.67 -6.27 -2.29
C LEU A 11 -12.79 -5.26 -1.98
N LYS A 12 -14.01 -5.74 -1.71
CA LYS A 12 -15.14 -4.85 -1.33
C LYS A 12 -14.90 -4.11 -0.02
N ALA A 13 -14.26 -4.78 0.94
CA ALA A 13 -13.89 -4.19 2.22
C ALA A 13 -12.61 -3.33 2.15
N PHE A 14 -11.91 -3.34 1.02
CA PHE A 14 -10.57 -2.78 0.87
C PHE A 14 -9.57 -3.35 1.89
N ASP A 15 -9.76 -4.61 2.30
CA ASP A 15 -8.87 -5.33 3.23
C ASP A 15 -7.72 -5.97 2.44
N CYS A 16 -6.83 -5.11 1.94
CA CYS A 16 -5.66 -5.53 1.20
C CYS A 16 -4.73 -6.42 2.04
N ASP A 17 -4.62 -6.16 3.34
CA ASP A 17 -3.77 -6.93 4.24
C ASP A 17 -4.18 -8.41 4.28
N ARG A 18 -5.47 -8.72 4.48
CA ARG A 18 -5.95 -10.12 4.40
C ARG A 18 -5.90 -10.67 2.99
N LEU A 19 -6.26 -9.89 1.97
CA LEU A 19 -6.19 -10.32 0.57
C LEU A 19 -4.77 -10.83 0.22
N PHE A 20 -3.74 -10.05 0.54
CA PHE A 20 -2.37 -10.39 0.21
C PHE A 20 -1.87 -11.60 1.00
N ARG A 21 -2.14 -11.68 2.31
CA ARG A 21 -1.67 -12.82 3.12
C ARG A 21 -2.42 -14.11 2.84
N GLU A 22 -3.74 -14.06 2.85
CA GLU A 22 -4.58 -15.26 2.89
C GLU A 22 -4.81 -15.82 1.50
N GLU A 23 -4.96 -14.97 0.48
CA GLU A 23 -5.30 -15.40 -0.89
C GLU A 23 -4.09 -15.41 -1.83
N LEU A 24 -3.14 -14.50 -1.64
CA LEU A 24 -1.96 -14.35 -2.53
C LEU A 24 -0.66 -14.92 -1.95
N GLY A 25 -0.67 -15.33 -0.67
CA GLY A 25 0.46 -15.93 0.03
C GLY A 25 1.64 -14.98 0.23
N TRP A 26 1.36 -13.69 0.49
CA TRP A 26 2.38 -12.69 0.84
C TRP A 26 2.74 -12.82 2.33
N ASP A 27 3.99 -12.56 2.66
CA ASP A 27 4.53 -12.61 4.01
C ASP A 27 4.09 -11.40 4.83
N LYS A 28 3.92 -11.59 6.14
CA LYS A 28 3.68 -10.48 7.07
C LYS A 28 4.90 -9.57 7.12
N VAL A 29 4.64 -8.28 7.24
CA VAL A 29 5.63 -7.27 7.59
C VAL A 29 5.19 -6.59 8.88
N ASP A 30 6.16 -6.04 9.61
CA ASP A 30 5.84 -5.15 10.72
C ASP A 30 5.13 -3.92 10.16
N SER A 31 3.96 -3.63 10.72
CA SER A 31 3.19 -2.44 10.37
C SER A 31 3.98 -1.22 10.83
N VAL A 32 4.66 -0.58 9.88
CA VAL A 32 5.37 0.68 10.10
C VAL A 32 4.70 1.74 9.26
N GLU A 33 4.35 2.83 9.93
CA GLU A 33 3.84 4.04 9.30
C GLU A 33 5.01 4.94 8.91
N ILE A 34 5.02 5.37 7.66
CA ILE A 34 6.05 6.23 7.09
C ILE A 34 5.36 7.52 6.65
N PRO A 35 5.67 8.67 7.28
CA PRO A 35 5.16 9.96 6.81
C PRO A 35 5.89 10.34 5.52
N VAL A 36 5.13 10.73 4.51
CA VAL A 36 5.64 11.10 3.19
C VAL A 36 5.06 12.44 2.79
N VAL A 37 5.86 13.32 2.21
CA VAL A 37 5.40 14.62 1.72
C VAL A 37 5.72 14.75 0.24
N ALA A 38 4.70 14.98 -0.57
CA ALA A 38 4.80 15.18 -2.01
C ALA A 38 3.88 16.33 -2.44
N ASP A 39 4.43 17.34 -3.12
CA ASP A 39 3.70 18.52 -3.62
C ASP A 39 2.79 19.19 -2.58
N ASN A 40 3.36 19.46 -1.40
CA ASN A 40 2.66 20.07 -0.26
C ASN A 40 1.50 19.24 0.31
N ARG A 41 1.37 17.97 -0.10
CA ARG A 41 0.46 17.00 0.51
C ARG A 41 1.24 16.03 1.36
N SER A 42 0.79 15.88 2.60
CA SER A 42 1.27 14.84 3.51
C SER A 42 0.38 13.61 3.39
N CYS A 43 1.03 12.45 3.33
CA CYS A 43 0.40 11.16 3.29
C CYS A 43 1.09 10.24 4.29
N ALA A 44 0.31 9.44 5.00
CA ALA A 44 0.82 8.31 5.76
C ALA A 44 0.86 7.07 4.89
N LEU A 45 2.01 6.40 4.85
CA LEU A 45 2.16 5.09 4.23
C LEU A 45 2.27 4.01 5.30
N THR A 46 1.34 3.07 5.30
CA THR A 46 1.38 1.91 6.19
C THR A 46 1.85 0.70 5.41
N ALA A 47 2.94 0.06 5.85
CA ALA A 47 3.40 -1.17 5.23
C ALA A 47 2.32 -2.27 5.32
N ILE A 48 1.96 -2.84 4.18
CA ILE A 48 1.10 -4.02 4.04
C ILE A 48 1.99 -5.21 3.62
N PRO A 49 1.48 -6.46 3.60
CA PRO A 49 2.28 -7.67 3.39
C PRO A 49 3.27 -7.56 2.23
N GLN A 50 4.37 -8.33 2.29
CA GLN A 50 5.45 -8.35 1.29
C GLN A 50 5.52 -9.66 0.51
N LYS A 51 6.20 -9.66 -0.64
CA LYS A 51 6.55 -10.88 -1.36
C LYS A 51 7.94 -10.76 -1.96
N HIS A 52 8.86 -11.65 -1.59
CA HIS A 52 10.25 -11.65 -2.08
C HIS A 52 10.96 -10.29 -1.96
N GLY A 53 10.81 -9.61 -0.81
CA GLY A 53 11.41 -8.29 -0.57
C GLY A 53 10.68 -7.12 -1.24
N PHE A 54 9.53 -7.38 -1.87
CA PHE A 54 8.65 -6.35 -2.40
C PHE A 54 7.54 -6.04 -1.39
N ILE A 55 7.53 -4.83 -0.83
CA ILE A 55 6.57 -4.42 0.21
C ILE A 55 5.44 -3.62 -0.44
N GLY A 56 4.18 -3.99 -0.18
CA GLY A 56 3.06 -3.12 -0.51
C GLY A 56 2.93 -2.02 0.55
N TYR A 57 2.47 -0.83 0.15
CA TYR A 57 2.15 0.24 1.10
C TYR A 57 0.72 0.71 0.90
N HIS A 58 -0.03 0.85 1.98
CA HIS A 58 -1.31 1.55 1.96
C HIS A 58 -1.07 3.04 2.16
N CYS A 59 -1.49 3.86 1.19
CA CYS A 59 -1.34 5.31 1.24
C CYS A 59 -2.65 5.96 1.68
N GLN A 60 -2.59 6.72 2.77
CA GLN A 60 -3.68 7.55 3.27
C GLN A 60 -3.26 9.03 3.22
N PRO A 61 -3.82 9.80 2.28
CA PRO A 61 -3.64 11.26 2.25
C PRO A 61 -4.30 11.93 3.46
N ASP A 62 -3.62 12.91 4.05
CA ASP A 62 -4.12 13.63 5.24
C ASP A 62 -5.34 14.49 4.94
N ASP A 63 -5.48 14.93 3.68
CA ASP A 63 -6.62 15.72 3.21
C ASP A 63 -7.88 14.87 2.95
N GLY A 64 -7.79 13.55 3.17
CA GLY A 64 -8.87 12.61 2.89
C GLY A 64 -9.26 12.55 1.42
N GLN A 65 -8.51 13.18 0.53
CA GLN A 65 -8.70 13.07 -0.91
C GLN A 65 -8.28 11.66 -1.33
N GLY A 66 -8.94 11.14 -2.36
CA GLY A 66 -8.68 9.79 -2.85
C GLY A 66 -7.30 9.66 -3.50
N ILE A 67 -7.13 8.58 -4.28
CA ILE A 67 -5.93 8.26 -5.05
C ILE A 67 -5.20 9.53 -5.57
N PRO A 68 -3.96 9.79 -5.12
CA PRO A 68 -3.18 10.95 -5.55
C PRO A 68 -3.05 11.02 -7.07
N GLU A 69 -2.97 12.23 -7.60
CA GLU A 69 -2.65 12.42 -9.00
C GLU A 69 -1.35 11.69 -9.36
N ARG A 70 -1.27 11.16 -10.59
CA ARG A 70 -0.15 10.33 -11.03
C ARG A 70 1.23 10.94 -10.76
N GLN A 71 1.37 12.27 -10.87
CA GLN A 71 2.64 12.94 -10.57
C GLN A 71 3.02 12.85 -9.09
N VAL A 72 2.04 13.03 -8.19
CA VAL A 72 2.20 12.90 -6.74
C VAL A 72 2.44 11.44 -6.37
N GLY A 73 1.66 10.51 -6.94
CA GLY A 73 1.84 9.06 -6.75
C GLY A 73 3.25 8.60 -7.14
N ASN A 74 3.76 9.01 -8.31
CA ASN A 74 5.12 8.69 -8.74
C ASN A 74 6.20 9.24 -7.78
N LYS A 75 5.98 10.42 -7.18
CA LYS A 75 6.90 10.98 -6.18
C LYS A 75 6.90 10.15 -4.91
N ILE A 76 5.72 9.73 -4.45
CA ILE A 76 5.56 8.84 -3.30
C ILE A 76 6.26 7.50 -3.55
N ASP A 77 5.98 6.84 -4.68
CA ASP A 77 6.61 5.55 -5.04
C ASP A 77 8.14 5.65 -5.09
N ARG A 78 8.67 6.77 -5.60
CA ARG A 78 10.12 7.01 -5.63
C ARG A 78 10.70 7.18 -4.23
N GLN A 79 10.05 7.97 -3.37
CA GLN A 79 10.49 8.15 -1.98
C GLN A 79 10.47 6.82 -1.20
N VAL A 80 9.46 5.99 -1.41
CA VAL A 80 9.35 4.66 -0.78
C VAL A 80 10.48 3.74 -1.22
N THR A 81 10.75 3.73 -2.52
CA THR A 81 11.82 2.92 -3.10
C THR A 81 13.18 3.30 -2.51
N ASP A 82 13.43 4.60 -2.31
CA ASP A 82 14.67 5.11 -1.72
C ASP A 82 14.78 4.79 -0.21
N LEU A 83 13.66 4.75 0.53
CA LEU A 83 13.66 4.54 1.98
C LEU A 83 13.83 3.08 2.40
N ARG A 84 13.22 2.11 1.68
CA ARG A 84 13.16 0.70 2.13
C ARG A 84 13.31 -0.35 1.01
N GLY A 85 13.58 0.05 -0.23
CA GLY A 85 13.61 -0.84 -1.39
C GLY A 85 12.27 -0.91 -2.12
N THR A 86 12.21 -1.72 -3.19
CA THR A 86 11.11 -1.79 -4.18
C THR A 86 9.73 -1.95 -3.53
N GLY A 87 8.77 -1.05 -3.84
CA GLY A 87 7.40 -1.11 -3.34
C GLY A 87 6.35 -0.57 -4.31
N ILE A 88 5.09 -0.96 -4.11
CA ILE A 88 3.91 -0.40 -4.77
C ILE A 88 3.08 0.29 -3.69
N SER A 89 2.72 1.56 -3.91
CA SER A 89 1.71 2.22 -3.10
C SER A 89 0.30 1.92 -3.63
N VAL A 90 -0.59 1.49 -2.74
CA VAL A 90 -2.02 1.30 -2.95
C VAL A 90 -2.70 2.44 -2.21
N CYS A 91 -3.22 3.40 -2.97
CA CYS A 91 -3.89 4.56 -2.41
C CYS A 91 -5.40 4.31 -2.31
N ARG A 92 -6.02 4.88 -1.28
CA ARG A 92 -7.46 5.05 -1.19
C ARG A 92 -7.84 6.46 -1.60
#